data_AF-A0A2D6FD37-F1
#
_entry.id   AF-A0A2D6FD37-F1
#
_cell.length_a   1.000
_cell.length_b   1.000
_cell.length_c   1.000
_cell.angle_alpha   90.00
_cell.angle_beta   90.00
_cell.angle_gamma   90.00
#
_symmetry.space_group_name_H-M   'P 1'
#
loop_
_entity.id
_entity.type
_entity.pdbx_description
1 polymer ?
#
loop_
_entity_poly.entity_id
_entity_poly.type
_entity_poly.pdbx_seq_one_letter_code
_entity_poly.pdbx_strand_id
1 'polypeptide(L)' 'MVCRFKNDMPTQHAQWVEVETPSLTGSGQPVIRRMLRNNAIEAWETMQKSGGWKRCQLRW' A
#
# COMPACT_ATOMS: atom_id res chain seq x y z
N MET A 1 -1.30 -7.51 -9.70
CA MET A 1 -1.39 -7.29 -8.24
C MET A 1 -1.93 -5.90 -8.00
N VAL A 2 -2.77 -5.71 -6.98
CA VAL A 2 -3.24 -4.39 -6.53
C VAL A 2 -2.77 -4.19 -5.10
N CYS A 3 -2.34 -2.99 -4.75
CA CYS A 3 -2.07 -2.63 -3.36
C CYS A 3 -2.66 -1.26 -3.06
N ARG A 4 -3.11 -1.07 -1.82
CA ARG A 4 -3.64 0.19 -1.30
C ARG A 4 -2.81 0.59 -0.09
N PHE A 5 -2.27 1.81 -0.14
CA PHE A 5 -1.57 2.44 0.97
C PHE A 5 -2.54 3.37 1.69
N LYS A 6 -2.67 3.22 3.00
CA LYS A 6 -3.53 4.06 3.86
C LYS A 6 -2.74 4.47 5.08
N ASN A 7 -2.81 5.74 5.48
CA ASN A 7 -2.20 6.17 6.74
C ASN A 7 -2.78 5.36 7.90
N ASP A 8 -1.91 4.86 8.76
CA ASP A 8 -2.28 4.15 9.97
C ASP A 8 -1.98 5.01 11.20
N MET A 9 -2.51 4.62 12.37
CA MET A 9 -2.32 5.34 13.61
C MET A 9 -0.83 5.48 13.93
N PRO A 10 -0.33 6.70 14.18
CA PRO A 10 1.06 6.88 14.56
C PRO A 10 1.32 6.36 15.98
N THR A 11 2.58 6.13 16.27
CA THR A 11 3.09 5.89 17.63
C THR A 11 3.98 7.06 18.05
N GLN A 12 4.36 7.14 19.33
CA GLN A 12 5.29 8.19 19.80
C GLN A 12 6.62 8.20 19.03
N HIS A 13 7.07 7.03 18.55
CA HIS A 13 8.40 6.85 17.96
C HIS A 13 8.38 6.71 16.43
N ALA A 14 7.22 6.53 15.80
CA ALA A 14 7.14 6.22 14.37
C ALA A 14 5.78 6.52 13.74
N GLN A 15 5.83 6.84 12.45
CA GLN A 15 4.67 6.99 11.56
C GLN A 15 4.47 5.71 10.75
N TRP A 16 3.20 5.32 10.56
CA TRP A 16 2.84 4.03 9.98
C TRP A 16 1.87 4.16 8.81
N VAL A 17 1.96 3.21 7.90
CA VAL A 17 1.09 3.05 6.75
C VAL A 17 0.62 1.60 6.72
N GLU A 18 -0.69 1.41 6.60
CA GLU A 18 -1.30 0.14 6.28
C GLU A 18 -1.19 -0.12 4.78
N VAL A 19 -0.71 -1.31 4.42
CA VAL A 19 -0.63 -1.79 3.04
C VAL A 19 -1.57 -2.98 2.92
N GLU A 20 -2.68 -2.75 2.22
CA GLU A 20 -3.66 -3.77 1.89
C GLU A 20 -3.34 -4.34 0.50
N THR A 21 -3.29 -5.67 0.40
CA THR A 21 -3.20 -6.38 -0.88
C THR A 21 -4.46 -7.23 -1.07
N PRO A 22 -5.42 -6.81 -1.92
CA PRO A 22 -6.62 -7.59 -2.21
C PRO A 22 -6.31 -8.88 -2.96
N SER A 23 -7.16 -9.90 -2.77
CA SER A 23 -7.12 -11.10 -3.61
C SER A 23 -7.50 -10.77 -5.05
N LEU A 24 -6.69 -11.19 -6.02
CA LEU A 24 -6.97 -10.99 -7.45
C LEU A 24 -8.19 -11.77 -7.94
N THR A 25 -8.54 -12.86 -7.26
CA THR A 25 -9.71 -13.69 -7.61
C THR A 25 -10.99 -13.23 -6.91
N GLY A 26 -10.93 -12.18 -6.09
CA GLY A 26 -12.05 -11.65 -5.31
C GLY A 26 -12.57 -12.57 -4.19
N SER A 27 -12.11 -13.82 -4.13
CA SER A 27 -12.58 -14.86 -3.21
C SER A 27 -11.78 -14.98 -1.92
N GLY A 28 -10.72 -14.18 -1.74
CA GLY A 28 -9.83 -14.24 -0.57
C GLY A 28 -9.87 -12.97 0.26
N GLN A 29 -9.69 -13.11 1.58
CA GLN A 29 -9.49 -11.97 2.47
C GLN A 29 -8.24 -11.18 2.04
N PRO A 30 -8.28 -9.84 2.09
CA PRO A 30 -7.11 -9.03 1.78
C PRO A 30 -5.99 -9.31 2.80
N VAL A 31 -4.75 -9.33 2.32
CA VAL A 31 -3.59 -9.38 3.20
C VAL A 31 -3.26 -7.96 3.63
N ILE A 32 -3.45 -7.68 4.92
CA ILE A 32 -3.19 -6.37 5.53
C ILE A 32 -1.88 -6.41 6.32
N ARG A 33 -0.98 -5.47 6.05
CA ARG A 33 0.33 -5.36 6.71
C ARG A 33 0.61 -3.93 7.13
N ARG A 34 1.39 -3.76 8.20
CA ARG A 34 1.86 -2.45 8.66
C ARG A 34 3.28 -2.18 8.16
N MET A 35 3.53 -0.97 7.67
CA MET A 35 4.83 -0.55 7.16
C MET A 35 5.20 0.83 7.72
N LEU A 36 6.48 1.06 8.03
CA LEU A 36 6.96 2.40 8.38
C LEU A 36 6.72 3.37 7.22
N ARG A 37 6.33 4.61 7.54
CA ARG A 37 5.93 5.58 6.52
C ARG A 37 7.04 5.92 5.53
N ASN A 38 8.29 6.04 5.98
CA ASN A 38 9.44 6.27 5.09
C ASN A 38 9.62 5.09 4.10
N ASN A 39 9.57 3.86 4.59
CA ASN A 39 9.65 2.66 3.75
C ASN A 39 8.49 2.60 2.74
N ALA A 40 7.29 3.02 3.15
CA ALA A 40 6.13 3.07 2.26
C ALA A 40 6.29 4.11 1.13
N ILE A 41 6.89 5.26 1.43
CA ILE A 41 7.21 6.29 0.42
C ILE A 41 8.23 5.75 -0.59
N GLU A 42 9.32 5.14 -0.12
CA GLU A 42 10.36 4.56 -0.98
C GLU A 42 9.80 3.44 -1.87
N ALA A 43 8.97 2.56 -1.30
CA ALA A 43 8.31 1.50 -2.05
C ALA A 43 7.40 2.07 -3.13
N TRP A 44 6.59 3.10 -2.81
CA TRP A 44 5.69 3.75 -3.76
C TRP A 44 6.45 4.43 -4.92
N GLU A 45 7.55 5.13 -4.63
CA GLU A 45 8.38 5.74 -5.67
C GLU A 45 9.02 4.68 -6.57
N THR A 46 9.52 3.59 -5.97
CA THR A 46 10.11 2.46 -6.70
C THR A 46 9.08 1.81 -7.62
N MET A 47 7.86 1.56 -7.12
CA MET A 47 6.76 1.01 -7.92
C MET A 47 6.49 1.86 -9.15
N GLN A 48 6.43 3.19 -9.00
CA GLN A 48 6.22 4.10 -10.13
C GLN A 48 7.35 4.10 -11.15
N LYS A 49 8.61 4.00 -10.69
CA LYS A 49 9.80 3.99 -11.57
C LYS A 49 9.94 2.69 -12.36
N SER A 50 9.54 1.56 -11.77
CA SER A 50 9.71 0.23 -12.39
C SER A 50 8.87 -0.02 -13.65
N GLY A 51 7.91 0.85 -13.98
CA GLY A 51 7.07 0.77 -15.18
C GLY A 51 6.01 -0.34 -15.17
N GLY A 52 6.10 -1.33 -14.26
CA GLY A 52 5.14 -2.42 -14.12
C GLY A 52 3.89 -2.10 -13.30
N TRP A 53 3.87 -0.95 -12.62
CA TRP A 53 2.76 -0.51 -11.78
C TRP A 53 2.06 0.70 -12.37
N LYS A 54 0.73 0.74 -12.28
CA LYS A 54 -0.09 1.89 -12.65
C LYS A 54 -0.91 2.33 -11.45
N ARG A 55 -1.00 3.64 -11.23
CA ARG A 55 -1.90 4.19 -10.23
C ARG A 55 -3.35 3.93 -10.64
N CYS A 56 -4.13 3.27 -9.79
CA CYS A 56 -5.56 3.15 -9.99
C CYS A 56 -6.24 4.44 -9.55
N GLN A 57 -6.97 5.10 -10.46
CA GLN A 57 -7.91 6.14 -10.08
C GLN A 57 -9.17 5.46 -9.53
N LEU A 58 -9.54 5.75 -8.29
CA LEU A 58 -10.87 5.38 -7.81
C LEU A 58 -11.89 6.09 -8.70
N ARG A 59 -12.70 5.32 -9.43
CA ARG A 59 -13.93 5.84 -10.02
C ARG A 59 -15.01 5.67 -8.95
N TRP A 60 -15.56 6.79 -8.50
CA TRP A 60 -16.69 6.87 -7.57
C TRP A 60 -17.99 6.61 -8.32
#